data_AF-A0A1H9A4P5-F1
#
_entry.id   AF-A0A1H9A4P5-F1
#
_cell.length_a   1.000
_cell.length_b   1.000
_cell.length_c   1.000
_cell.angle_alpha   90.00
_cell.angle_beta   90.00
_cell.angle_gamma   90.00
#
_symmetry.space_group_name_H-M   'P 1'
#
loop_
_entity.id
_entity.type
_entity.pdbx_description
1 polymer ?
#
loop_
_entity_poly.entity_id
_entity_poly.type
_entity_poly.pdbx_seq_one_letter_code
_entity_poly.pdbx_strand_id
1 'polypeptide(L)'
;MPQESEEERRSLGQVLGDVSKDLSTLVRQELTLAKAEASQSASRAGKGVGMFAGAAVAGLLLLVFVSVSAWWGLGQFIGNQWSALVVALVWLIVAVVLALAGKKELARVKGLPQTADTVGKIPNALKGQEERNR
;
A
#
# COMPACT_ATOMS: atom_id res chain seq x y z
N MET A 1 44.52 8.66 -54.64
CA MET A 1 44.51 7.82 -53.42
C MET A 1 43.10 7.88 -52.85
N PRO A 2 42.32 6.78 -52.81
CA PRO A 2 40.91 6.82 -52.37
C PRO A 2 40.62 6.02 -51.09
N GLN A 3 41.58 5.86 -50.16
CA GLN A 3 41.41 4.97 -48.99
C GLN A 3 40.98 5.65 -47.69
N GLU A 4 41.06 6.99 -47.55
CA GLU A 4 40.79 7.69 -46.28
C GLU A 4 39.30 7.74 -45.88
N SER A 5 38.36 7.71 -46.82
CA SER A 5 36.92 7.87 -46.51
C SER A 5 36.23 6.63 -45.92
N GLU A 6 36.80 5.44 -46.12
CA GLU A 6 36.28 4.17 -45.58
C GLU A 6 36.68 4.00 -44.11
N GLU A 7 37.92 4.34 -43.74
CA GLU A 7 38.41 4.26 -42.35
C GLU A 7 37.71 5.27 -41.44
N GLU A 8 37.47 6.50 -41.91
CA GLU A 8 36.76 7.53 -41.15
C GLU A 8 35.28 7.18 -40.92
N ARG A 9 34.61 6.57 -41.91
CA ARG A 9 33.24 6.02 -41.75
C ARG A 9 33.20 4.85 -40.77
N ARG A 10 34.21 3.98 -40.78
CA ARG A 10 34.34 2.86 -39.84
C ARG A 10 34.54 3.35 -38.41
N SER A 11 35.34 4.41 -38.23
CA SER A 11 35.57 5.10 -36.96
C SER A 11 34.30 5.74 -36.38
N LEU A 12 33.54 6.50 -37.19
CA LEU A 12 32.29 7.13 -36.74
C LEU A 12 31.21 6.10 -36.37
N GLY A 13 31.12 4.99 -37.12
CA GLY A 13 30.23 3.87 -36.78
C GLY A 13 30.62 3.17 -35.48
N GLN A 14 31.91 3.10 -35.17
CA GLN A 14 32.43 2.51 -33.94
C GLN A 14 32.14 3.39 -32.72
N VAL A 15 32.37 4.70 -32.81
CA VAL A 15 32.06 5.66 -31.73
C VAL A 15 30.56 5.70 -31.42
N LEU A 16 29.70 5.69 -32.45
CA LEU A 16 28.25 5.66 -32.24
C LEU A 16 27.79 4.33 -31.61
N GLY A 17 28.45 3.22 -31.96
CA GLY A 17 28.25 1.92 -31.34
C GLY A 17 28.63 1.92 -29.85
N ASP A 18 29.77 2.50 -29.51
CA ASP A 18 30.25 2.60 -28.13
C ASP A 18 29.34 3.49 -27.26
N VAL A 19 28.92 4.67 -27.77
CA VAL A 19 27.97 5.55 -27.07
C VAL A 19 26.61 4.87 -26.86
N SER A 20 26.11 4.12 -27.86
CA SER A 20 24.86 3.37 -27.74
C SER A 20 24.96 2.27 -26.67
N LYS A 21 26.12 1.63 -26.56
CA LYS A 21 26.41 0.60 -25.56
C LYS A 21 26.54 1.18 -24.15
N ASP A 22 27.16 2.34 -24.02
CA ASP A 22 27.28 3.05 -22.74
C ASP A 22 25.91 3.54 -22.25
N LEU A 23 25.08 4.08 -23.15
CA LEU A 23 23.72 4.49 -22.81
C LEU A 23 22.85 3.30 -22.38
N SER A 24 22.93 2.17 -23.10
CA SER A 24 22.25 0.92 -22.71
C SER A 24 22.70 0.44 -21.34
N THR A 25 23.99 0.59 -21.04
CA THR A 25 24.57 0.23 -19.74
C THR A 25 24.04 1.13 -18.62
N LEU A 26 23.98 2.45 -18.84
CA LEU A 26 23.41 3.43 -17.91
C LEU A 26 21.93 3.14 -17.62
N VAL A 27 21.10 2.95 -18.66
CA VAL A 27 19.68 2.63 -18.49
C VAL A 27 19.50 1.36 -17.66
N ARG A 28 20.31 0.33 -17.91
CA ARG A 28 20.25 -0.92 -17.13
C ARG A 28 20.70 -0.71 -15.67
N GLN A 29 21.67 0.15 -15.43
CA GLN A 29 22.12 0.51 -14.08
C GLN A 29 21.02 1.27 -13.31
N GLU A 30 20.40 2.27 -13.92
CA GLU A 30 19.28 3.02 -13.34
C GLU A 30 18.10 2.09 -13.01
N LEU A 31 17.75 1.17 -13.90
CA LEU A 31 16.72 0.17 -13.63
C LEU A 31 17.11 -0.76 -12.47
N THR A 32 18.38 -1.15 -12.39
CA THR A 32 18.87 -2.00 -11.31
C THR A 32 18.84 -1.26 -9.97
N LEU A 33 19.22 0.01 -9.96
CA LEU A 33 19.17 0.88 -8.79
C LEU A 33 17.74 1.14 -8.34
N ALA A 34 16.86 1.55 -9.25
CA ALA A 34 15.44 1.76 -8.96
C ALA A 34 14.77 0.49 -8.44
N LYS A 35 15.12 -0.68 -9.00
CA LYS A 35 14.65 -1.97 -8.49
C LYS A 35 15.19 -2.26 -7.08
N ALA A 36 16.44 -1.96 -6.80
CA ALA A 36 17.03 -2.12 -5.47
C ALA A 36 16.36 -1.21 -4.44
N GLU A 37 16.14 0.06 -4.78
CA GLU A 37 15.48 1.04 -3.92
C GLU A 37 14.00 0.69 -3.68
N ALA A 38 13.27 0.27 -4.72
CA ALA A 38 11.91 -0.23 -4.60
C ALA A 38 11.82 -1.48 -3.72
N SER A 39 12.75 -2.44 -3.89
CA SER A 39 12.83 -3.64 -3.05
C SER A 39 13.15 -3.29 -1.58
N GLN A 40 14.08 -2.38 -1.35
CA GLN A 40 14.42 -1.93 -0.01
C GLN A 40 13.25 -1.19 0.65
N SER A 41 12.56 -0.34 -0.11
CA SER A 41 11.35 0.36 0.33
C SER A 41 10.24 -0.62 0.68
N ALA A 42 9.98 -1.61 -0.18
CA ALA A 42 9.00 -2.67 0.06
C ALA A 42 9.35 -3.49 1.31
N SER A 43 10.63 -3.83 1.53
CA SER A 43 11.09 -4.52 2.73
C SER A 43 10.86 -3.69 3.99
N ARG A 44 11.21 -2.40 3.98
CA ARG A 44 10.99 -1.49 5.11
C ARG A 44 9.50 -1.32 5.41
N ALA A 45 8.68 -1.08 4.39
CA ALA A 45 7.24 -0.99 4.53
C ALA A 45 6.64 -2.30 5.06
N GLY A 46 7.08 -3.45 4.52
CA GLY A 46 6.64 -4.79 4.96
C GLY A 46 7.00 -5.06 6.42
N LYS A 47 8.21 -4.70 6.87
CA LYS A 47 8.59 -4.79 8.29
C LYS A 47 7.72 -3.89 9.15
N GLY A 48 7.48 -2.65 8.73
CA GLY A 48 6.59 -1.72 9.44
C GLY A 48 5.18 -2.27 9.62
N VAL A 49 4.57 -2.74 8.53
CA VAL A 49 3.25 -3.38 8.55
C VAL A 49 3.25 -4.62 9.46
N GLY A 50 4.29 -5.45 9.38
CA GLY A 50 4.44 -6.63 10.24
C GLY A 50 4.55 -6.28 11.73
N MET A 51 5.31 -5.24 12.08
CA MET A 51 5.42 -4.75 13.46
C MET A 51 4.07 -4.20 13.97
N PHE A 52 3.33 -3.47 13.15
CA PHE A 52 1.99 -2.99 13.52
C PHE A 52 0.99 -4.13 13.70
N ALA A 53 1.05 -5.17 12.85
CA ALA A 53 0.23 -6.36 13.03
C ALA A 53 0.57 -7.09 14.35
N GLY A 54 1.87 -7.27 14.64
CA GLY A 54 2.32 -7.83 15.91
C GLY A 54 1.87 -7.00 17.12
N ALA A 55 1.98 -5.67 17.04
CA ALA A 55 1.53 -4.76 18.08
C ALA A 55 0.00 -4.83 18.27
N ALA A 56 -0.79 -4.97 17.21
CA ALA A 56 -2.23 -5.14 17.29
C ALA A 56 -2.60 -6.45 18.03
N VAL A 57 -1.92 -7.55 17.71
CA VAL A 57 -2.13 -8.84 18.41
C VAL A 57 -1.71 -8.75 19.88
N ALA A 58 -0.54 -8.19 20.17
CA ALA A 58 -0.06 -8.01 21.54
C ALA A 58 -0.99 -7.09 22.35
N GLY A 59 -1.47 -6.01 21.75
CA GLY A 59 -2.46 -5.11 22.35
C GLY A 59 -3.78 -5.80 22.63
N LEU A 60 -4.28 -6.63 21.71
CA LEU A 60 -5.49 -7.43 21.94
C LEU A 60 -5.33 -8.39 23.13
N LEU A 61 -4.20 -9.11 23.20
CA LEU A 61 -3.91 -10.01 24.32
C LEU A 61 -3.82 -9.26 25.65
N LEU A 62 -3.13 -8.11 25.68
CA LEU A 62 -3.06 -7.24 26.84
C LEU A 62 -4.46 -6.82 27.30
N LEU A 63 -5.32 -6.38 26.38
CA LEU A 63 -6.70 -5.99 26.69
C LEU A 63 -7.52 -7.15 27.27
N VAL A 64 -7.35 -8.37 26.75
CA VAL A 64 -8.00 -9.57 27.31
C VAL A 64 -7.51 -9.83 28.74
N PHE A 65 -6.20 -9.85 28.99
CA PHE A 65 -5.66 -10.11 30.33
C PHE A 65 -6.04 -9.03 31.33
N VAL A 66 -6.03 -7.76 30.94
CA VAL A 66 -6.50 -6.64 31.78
C VAL A 66 -7.99 -6.80 32.07
N SER A 67 -8.80 -7.21 31.10
CA SER A 67 -10.24 -7.42 31.31
C SER A 67 -10.52 -8.56 32.28
N VAL A 68 -9.80 -9.68 32.15
CA VAL A 68 -9.91 -10.82 33.08
C VAL A 68 -9.43 -10.41 34.47
N SER A 69 -8.30 -9.70 34.57
CA SER A 69 -7.79 -9.20 35.85
C SER A 69 -8.78 -8.23 36.52
N ALA A 70 -9.34 -7.30 35.77
CA ALA A 70 -10.37 -6.38 36.26
C ALA A 70 -11.62 -7.13 36.72
N TRP A 71 -12.09 -8.12 35.95
CA TRP A 71 -13.22 -8.95 36.33
C TRP A 71 -12.95 -9.65 37.66
N TRP A 72 -11.86 -10.41 37.77
CA TRP A 72 -11.53 -11.16 38.98
C TRP A 72 -11.26 -10.24 40.19
N GLY A 73 -10.59 -9.10 39.96
CA GLY A 73 -10.27 -8.13 40.99
C GLY A 73 -11.52 -7.45 41.57
N LEU A 74 -12.39 -6.92 40.71
CA LEU A 74 -13.69 -6.36 41.12
C LEU A 74 -14.60 -7.44 41.72
N GLY A 75 -14.50 -8.67 41.20
CA GLY A 75 -15.25 -9.82 41.69
C GLY A 75 -15.06 -10.11 43.18
N GLN A 76 -13.90 -9.78 43.75
CA GLN A 76 -13.64 -9.91 45.18
C GLN A 76 -14.48 -8.96 46.05
N PHE A 77 -14.94 -7.84 45.48
CA PHE A 77 -15.67 -6.80 46.22
C PHE A 77 -17.18 -6.88 45.97
N ILE A 78 -17.60 -7.16 44.74
CA ILE A 78 -19.01 -7.09 44.31
C ILE A 78 -19.57 -8.42 43.77
N GLY A 79 -18.76 -9.48 43.74
CA GLY A 79 -19.11 -10.77 43.15
C GLY A 79 -18.86 -10.84 41.65
N ASN A 80 -18.50 -12.03 41.15
CA ASN A 80 -18.08 -12.23 39.77
C ASN A 80 -19.19 -11.90 38.74
N GLN A 81 -20.46 -12.09 39.08
CA GLN A 81 -21.59 -11.81 38.20
C GLN A 81 -21.74 -10.30 37.93
N TRP A 82 -21.67 -9.49 38.99
CA TRP A 82 -21.78 -8.03 38.87
C TRP A 82 -20.52 -7.42 38.27
N SER A 83 -19.35 -7.96 38.62
CA SER A 83 -18.09 -7.57 38.00
C SER A 83 -18.09 -7.76 36.48
N ALA A 84 -18.62 -8.90 36.00
CA ALA A 84 -18.79 -9.16 34.57
C ALA A 84 -19.58 -8.06 33.87
N LEU A 85 -20.70 -7.63 34.46
CA LEU A 85 -21.57 -6.59 33.91
C LEU A 85 -20.87 -5.24 33.86
N VAL A 86 -20.09 -4.90 34.90
CA VAL A 86 -19.31 -3.65 34.93
C VAL A 86 -18.25 -3.66 33.82
N VAL A 87 -17.47 -4.73 33.69
CA VAL A 87 -16.45 -4.86 32.64
C VAL A 87 -17.08 -4.84 31.25
N ALA A 88 -18.23 -5.50 31.07
CA ALA A 88 -18.97 -5.49 29.81
C ALA A 88 -19.47 -4.08 29.45
N LEU A 89 -19.97 -3.33 30.43
CA LEU A 89 -20.41 -1.95 30.22
C LEU A 89 -19.25 -1.03 29.83
N VAL A 90 -18.07 -1.20 30.43
CA VAL A 90 -16.85 -0.47 30.04
C VAL A 90 -16.51 -0.76 28.57
N TRP A 91 -16.52 -2.03 28.16
CA TRP A 91 -16.27 -2.41 26.77
C TRP A 91 -17.33 -1.89 25.80
N LEU A 92 -18.60 -1.84 26.20
CA LEU A 92 -19.67 -1.25 25.41
C LEU A 92 -19.38 0.23 25.12
N ILE A 93 -18.97 0.99 26.14
CA ILE A 93 -18.61 2.41 25.98
C ILE A 93 -17.42 2.56 25.03
N VAL A 94 -16.36 1.76 25.23
CA VAL A 94 -15.18 1.76 24.34
C VAL A 94 -15.58 1.45 22.89
N ALA A 95 -16.43 0.45 22.67
CA ALA A 95 -16.91 0.07 21.34
C ALA A 95 -17.69 1.19 20.66
N VAL A 96 -18.60 1.86 21.38
CA VAL A 96 -19.35 3.02 20.85
C VAL A 96 -18.41 4.16 20.48
N VAL A 97 -17.45 4.50 21.34
CA VAL A 97 -16.46 5.56 21.06
C VAL A 97 -15.63 5.22 19.83
N LEU A 98 -15.12 3.99 19.72
CA LEU A 98 -14.33 3.55 18.56
C LEU A 98 -15.17 3.53 17.27
N ALA A 99 -16.42 3.08 17.33
CA ALA A 99 -17.31 3.09 16.17
C ALA A 99 -17.58 4.51 15.67
N LEU A 100 -17.81 5.46 16.58
CA LEU A 100 -18.02 6.87 16.23
C LEU A 100 -16.74 7.53 15.68
N ALA A 101 -15.59 7.25 16.30
CA ALA A 101 -14.30 7.74 15.84
C ALA A 101 -13.95 7.18 14.45
N GLY A 102 -14.13 5.87 14.25
CA GLY A 102 -13.95 5.20 12.96
C GLY A 102 -14.88 5.76 11.89
N LYS A 103 -16.16 5.96 12.21
CA LYS A 103 -17.12 6.60 11.31
C LYS A 103 -16.67 8.00 10.90
N LYS A 104 -16.17 8.79 11.86
CA LYS A 104 -15.66 10.15 11.61
C LYS A 104 -14.42 10.13 10.72
N GLU A 105 -13.52 9.18 10.93
CA GLU A 105 -12.30 9.09 10.12
C GLU A 105 -12.61 8.59 8.70
N LEU A 106 -13.49 7.60 8.55
CA LEU A 106 -13.99 7.18 7.24
C LEU A 106 -14.72 8.31 6.50
N ALA A 107 -15.48 9.15 7.21
CA ALA A 107 -16.12 10.33 6.61
C ALA A 107 -15.11 11.43 6.21
N ARG A 108 -13.93 11.48 6.82
CA ARG A 108 -12.85 12.41 6.49
C ARG A 108 -12.01 11.96 5.31
N VAL A 109 -11.97 10.65 5.04
CA VAL A 109 -11.47 10.12 3.78
C VAL A 109 -12.44 10.60 2.70
N LYS A 110 -12.21 11.81 2.19
CA LYS A 110 -12.88 12.39 1.02
C LYS A 110 -12.83 11.35 -0.09
N GLY A 111 -13.96 10.67 -0.27
CA GLY A 111 -14.37 9.91 -1.43
C GLY A 111 -13.30 9.21 -2.28
N LEU A 112 -13.51 7.91 -2.47
CA LEU A 112 -13.26 7.23 -3.73
C LEU A 112 -14.55 7.12 -4.59
N PRO A 113 -15.39 8.15 -4.86
CA PRO A 113 -16.70 7.96 -5.49
C PRO A 113 -16.70 8.57 -6.91
N GLN A 114 -15.59 8.50 -7.65
CA GLN A 114 -15.56 8.91 -9.06
C GLN A 114 -14.82 7.92 -9.98
N THR A 115 -13.85 7.16 -9.47
CA THR A 115 -13.11 6.21 -10.32
C THR A 115 -13.90 4.92 -10.59
N ALA A 116 -14.73 4.45 -9.64
CA ALA A 116 -15.61 3.30 -9.88
C ALA A 116 -16.72 3.61 -10.90
N ASP A 117 -17.29 4.81 -10.84
CA ASP A 117 -18.33 5.26 -11.78
C ASP A 117 -17.78 5.62 -13.17
N THR A 118 -16.51 6.00 -13.28
CA THR A 118 -15.88 6.32 -14.58
C THR A 118 -15.46 5.06 -15.34
N VAL A 119 -14.97 4.03 -14.65
CA VAL A 119 -14.59 2.75 -15.29
C VAL A 119 -15.84 2.01 -15.85
N GLY A 120 -17.00 2.17 -15.21
CA GLY A 120 -18.27 1.63 -15.71
C GLY A 120 -18.88 2.37 -16.92
N LYS A 121 -18.43 3.60 -17.22
CA LYS A 121 -19.01 4.45 -18.28
C LYS A 121 -18.24 4.43 -19.61
N ILE A 122 -17.13 3.69 -19.72
CA ILE A 122 -16.39 3.50 -20.97
C ILE A 122 -16.66 2.11 -21.63
N PRO A 123 -17.92 1.72 -21.94
CA PRO A 123 -18.16 0.72 -22.99
C PRO A 123 -18.62 1.32 -24.33
N ASN A 124 -19.21 2.53 -24.33
CA ASN A 124 -19.91 3.07 -25.50
C ASN A 124 -19.02 3.88 -26.46
N ALA A 125 -17.77 4.18 -26.10
CA ALA A 125 -16.82 4.84 -27.01
C ALA A 125 -16.07 3.85 -27.93
N LEU A 126 -16.17 2.55 -27.69
CA LEU A 126 -15.47 1.50 -28.46
C LEU A 126 -16.37 0.79 -29.49
N LYS A 127 -17.66 1.15 -29.61
CA LYS A 127 -18.64 0.38 -30.38
C LYS A 127 -19.39 1.13 -31.50
N GLY A 128 -18.90 2.27 -31.97
CA GLY A 128 -19.68 3.10 -32.90
C GLY A 128 -18.86 3.89 -33.93
N GLN A 129 -18.08 3.22 -34.77
CA GLN A 129 -17.46 3.82 -35.97
C GLN A 129 -17.41 2.87 -37.20
N GLU A 130 -18.21 1.79 -37.27
CA GLU A 130 -18.20 0.86 -38.42
C GLU A 130 -19.43 0.94 -39.36
N GLU A 131 -20.48 1.71 -39.04
CA GLU A 131 -21.69 1.79 -39.88
C GLU A 131 -21.92 3.16 -40.56
N ARG A 132 -20.85 3.85 -40.97
CA ARG A 132 -20.98 5.02 -41.84
C ARG A 132 -20.16 4.87 -43.11
N ASN A 133 -20.44 3.80 -43.86
CA ASN A 133 -20.16 3.76 -45.29
C ASN A 133 -21.05 2.72 -46.00
N ARG A 134 -22.31 3.08 -46.25
CA ARG A 134 -23.14 2.54 -47.33
C ARG A 134 -24.04 3.64 -47.86
#